data_AF-A0A532ATE9-F1
#
_entry.id   AF-A0A532ATE9-F1
#
_cell.length_a   1.000
_cell.length_b   1.000
_cell.length_c   1.000
_cell.angle_alpha   90.00
_cell.angle_beta   90.00
_cell.angle_gamma   90.00
#
_symmetry.space_group_name_H-M   'P 1'
#
loop_
_entity.id
_entity.type
_entity.pdbx_description
1 polymer ?
#
loop_
_entity_poly.entity_id
_entity_poly.type
_entity_poly.pdbx_seq_one_letter_code
_entity_poly.pdbx_strand_id
1 'polypeptide(L)'
;MSTGAPTAWTAFKASLAPVFPRLIELEPGGPMAMELGHDGWLLELTPDGKLLCQYGMALDDVMTLLSDGTPEDLGTDEIAKQAKYYIQPAVAKYRAILLQSGFSERTEMNDNYVAACFERTVDMANPQAAQDLMRWCVKTIGVER
;
A
#
# COMPACT_ATOMS: atom_id res chain seq x y z
N MET A 1 6.61 1.71 -36.02
CA MET A 1 5.46 1.60 -35.10
C MET A 1 5.33 0.13 -34.75
N SER A 2 5.94 -0.32 -33.65
CA SER A 2 5.89 -1.73 -33.26
C SER A 2 4.71 -1.91 -32.31
N THR A 3 3.59 -2.40 -32.83
CA THR A 3 2.51 -2.97 -32.02
C THR A 3 3.02 -4.29 -31.43
N GLY A 4 3.82 -4.17 -30.37
CA GLY A 4 4.25 -5.32 -29.55
C GLY A 4 3.05 -5.86 -28.78
N ALA A 5 2.97 -7.18 -28.62
CA ALA A 5 1.96 -7.81 -27.77
C ALA A 5 1.96 -7.15 -26.38
N PRO A 6 0.79 -6.96 -25.75
CA PRO A 6 0.73 -6.47 -24.38
C PRO A 6 1.60 -7.35 -23.49
N THR A 7 2.45 -6.74 -22.67
CA THR A 7 3.12 -7.51 -21.61
C THR A 7 2.05 -8.13 -20.70
N ALA A 8 2.39 -9.23 -20.01
CA ALA A 8 1.48 -9.85 -19.05
C ALA A 8 0.91 -8.81 -18.05
N TRP A 9 1.74 -7.85 -17.64
CA TRP A 9 1.33 -6.72 -16.83
C TRP A 9 0.27 -5.83 -17.50
N THR A 10 0.47 -5.39 -18.74
CA THR A 10 -0.50 -4.55 -19.46
C THR A 10 -1.86 -5.25 -19.62
N ALA A 11 -1.86 -6.53 -19.96
CA ALA A 11 -3.10 -7.32 -20.07
C ALA A 11 -3.79 -7.48 -18.71
N PHE A 12 -3.00 -7.75 -17.67
CA PHE A 12 -3.50 -7.88 -16.30
C PHE A 12 -4.13 -6.57 -15.80
N LYS A 13 -3.46 -5.42 -15.93
CA LYS A 13 -4.02 -4.10 -15.59
C LYS A 13 -5.36 -3.83 -16.29
N ALA A 14 -5.43 -4.11 -17.60
CA ALA A 14 -6.66 -3.91 -18.37
C ALA A 14 -7.85 -4.74 -17.82
N SER A 15 -7.59 -5.91 -17.24
CA SER A 15 -8.61 -6.74 -16.60
C SER A 15 -9.13 -6.18 -15.27
N LEU A 16 -8.34 -5.33 -14.58
CA LEU A 16 -8.70 -4.76 -13.28
C LEU A 16 -9.58 -3.51 -13.41
N ALA A 17 -9.40 -2.72 -14.47
CA ALA A 17 -10.07 -1.44 -14.65
C ALA A 17 -11.61 -1.48 -14.53
N PRO A 18 -12.33 -2.49 -15.07
CA PRO A 18 -13.78 -2.58 -14.92
C PRO A 18 -14.24 -2.86 -13.48
N VAL A 19 -13.37 -3.46 -12.66
CA VAL A 19 -13.68 -3.97 -11.31
C VAL A 19 -13.21 -2.99 -10.24
N PHE A 20 -12.09 -2.32 -10.46
CA PHE A 20 -11.46 -1.37 -9.54
C PHE A 20 -11.25 -0.02 -10.24
N PRO A 21 -12.32 0.77 -10.46
CA PRO A 21 -12.23 2.03 -11.22
C PRO A 21 -11.44 3.12 -10.50
N ARG A 22 -11.17 2.98 -9.20
CA ARG A 22 -10.32 3.89 -8.42
C ARG A 22 -8.84 3.54 -8.48
N LEU A 23 -8.49 2.41 -9.10
CA LEU A 23 -7.11 1.97 -9.23
C LEU A 23 -6.40 2.83 -10.28
N ILE A 24 -5.37 3.56 -9.86
CA ILE A 24 -4.58 4.45 -10.70
C ILE A 24 -3.18 3.89 -10.86
N GLU A 25 -2.56 4.17 -12.01
CA GLU A 25 -1.16 3.87 -12.25
C GLU A 25 -0.29 5.01 -11.70
N LEU A 26 0.71 4.68 -10.88
CA LEU A 26 1.58 5.68 -10.24
C LEU A 26 2.58 6.29 -11.22
N GLU A 27 3.05 5.48 -12.17
CA GLU A 27 4.00 5.85 -13.21
C GLU A 27 3.83 4.95 -14.44
N PRO A 28 4.16 5.39 -15.66
CA PRO A 28 3.96 4.60 -16.87
C PRO A 28 4.67 3.24 -16.83
N GLY A 29 3.90 2.17 -16.88
CA GLY A 29 4.37 0.78 -16.77
C GLY A 29 4.59 0.29 -15.34
N GLY A 30 4.41 1.15 -14.33
CA GLY A 30 4.72 0.87 -12.93
C GLY A 30 3.55 0.34 -12.12
N PRO A 31 3.64 0.41 -10.78
CA PRO A 31 2.62 -0.06 -9.87
C PRO A 31 1.28 0.66 -10.04
N MET A 32 0.22 -0.03 -9.65
CA MET A 32 -1.10 0.56 -9.53
C MET A 32 -1.53 0.63 -8.07
N ALA A 33 -2.16 1.73 -7.66
CA ALA A 33 -2.60 1.92 -6.28
C ALA A 33 -4.01 2.52 -6.18
N MET A 34 -4.65 2.30 -5.03
CA MET A 34 -5.87 3.00 -4.62
C MET A 34 -6.00 3.01 -3.10
N GLU A 35 -6.79 3.93 -2.56
CA GLU A 35 -7.14 3.93 -1.14
C GLU A 35 -8.04 2.75 -0.75
N LEU A 36 -7.71 2.14 0.40
CA LEU A 36 -8.50 1.13 1.11
C LEU A 36 -9.34 1.82 2.20
N GLY A 37 -10.34 2.57 1.77
CA GLY A 37 -11.28 3.25 2.67
C GLY A 37 -10.76 4.59 3.17
N HIS A 38 -11.16 4.98 4.38
CA HIS A 38 -10.95 6.31 4.96
C HIS A 38 -9.77 6.37 5.94
N ASP A 39 -9.32 5.21 6.43
CA ASP A 39 -8.28 5.10 7.46
C ASP A 39 -6.86 5.23 6.89
N GLY A 40 -6.65 5.88 5.73
CA GLY A 40 -5.32 6.11 5.12
C GLY A 40 -4.56 4.88 4.62
N TRP A 41 -5.20 3.70 4.60
CA TRP A 41 -4.61 2.50 4.01
C TRP A 41 -4.61 2.59 2.48
N LEU A 42 -3.59 2.03 1.86
CA LEU A 42 -3.46 1.92 0.40
C LEU A 42 -3.40 0.45 0.00
N LEU A 43 -4.05 0.13 -1.11
CA LEU A 43 -3.83 -1.08 -1.87
C LEU A 43 -2.84 -0.73 -2.98
N GLU A 44 -1.79 -1.52 -3.13
CA GLU A 44 -0.86 -1.41 -4.25
C GLU A 44 -0.69 -2.77 -4.92
N LEU A 45 -0.47 -2.74 -6.23
CA LEU A 45 -0.21 -3.89 -7.05
C LEU A 45 0.97 -3.58 -7.96
N THR A 46 2.01 -4.40 -7.86
CA THR A 46 3.28 -4.14 -8.54
C THR A 46 3.42 -4.99 -9.81
N PRO A 47 4.26 -4.54 -10.79
CA PRO A 47 4.50 -5.30 -12.01
C PRO A 47 5.17 -6.67 -11.80
N ASP A 48 5.85 -6.88 -10.67
CA ASP A 48 6.44 -8.17 -10.27
C ASP A 48 5.43 -9.11 -9.59
N GLY A 49 4.15 -8.75 -9.55
CA GLY A 49 3.08 -9.62 -9.08
C GLY A 49 2.94 -9.65 -7.56
N LYS A 50 3.18 -8.54 -6.87
CA LYS A 50 2.87 -8.41 -5.44
C LYS A 50 1.63 -7.56 -5.25
N LEU A 51 0.72 -8.01 -4.39
CA LEU A 51 -0.35 -7.21 -3.83
C LEU A 51 0.06 -6.76 -2.43
N LEU A 52 0.00 -5.45 -2.19
CA LEU A 52 0.34 -4.82 -0.92
C LEU A 52 -0.90 -4.16 -0.33
N CYS A 53 -1.17 -4.41 0.95
CA CYS A 53 -2.08 -3.61 1.76
C CYS A 53 -1.19 -2.85 2.76
N GLN A 54 -1.04 -1.54 2.59
CA GLN A 54 -0.02 -0.72 3.25
C GLN A 54 -0.61 0.46 4.01
N TYR A 55 0.03 0.84 5.10
CA TYR A 55 -0.31 2.02 5.89
C TYR A 55 0.97 2.73 6.29
N GLY A 56 1.05 4.03 6.02
CA GLY A 56 2.25 4.81 6.24
C GLY A 56 1.95 6.28 6.47
N MET A 57 3.02 7.02 6.79
CA MET A 57 2.97 8.44 7.08
C MET A 57 4.20 9.11 6.45
N ALA A 58 3.99 10.29 5.87
CA ALA A 58 5.09 11.12 5.39
C ALA A 58 5.89 11.66 6.58
N LEU A 59 7.22 11.73 6.45
CA LEU A 59 8.06 12.26 7.53
C LEU A 59 7.76 13.75 7.79
N ASP A 60 7.39 14.51 6.77
CA ASP A 60 6.99 15.91 6.90
C ASP A 60 5.74 16.10 7.77
N ASP A 61 4.78 15.17 7.71
CA ASP A 61 3.60 15.20 8.58
C ASP A 61 4.00 14.98 10.04
N VAL A 62 4.94 14.06 10.29
CA VAL A 62 5.49 13.79 11.62
C VAL A 62 6.22 15.02 12.15
N MET A 63 7.05 15.67 11.33
CA MET A 63 7.74 16.91 11.71
C MET A 63 6.73 18.00 12.09
N THR A 64 5.67 18.14 11.30
CA THR A 64 4.59 19.11 11.58
C THR A 64 3.90 18.81 12.92
N LEU A 65 3.57 17.54 13.17
CA LEU A 65 2.95 17.10 14.44
C LEU A 65 3.84 17.34 15.67
N LEU A 66 5.16 17.24 15.51
CA LEU A 66 6.13 17.43 16.60
C LEU A 66 6.50 18.91 16.82
N SER A 67 6.28 19.78 15.82
CA SER A 67 6.69 21.19 15.84
C SER A 67 5.83 22.12 16.73
N ASP A 68 4.70 21.64 17.26
CA ASP A 68 3.80 22.40 18.14
C ASP A 68 4.41 22.76 19.52
N GLY A 69 5.63 22.31 19.83
CA GLY A 69 6.22 22.38 21.17
C GLY A 69 7.56 23.12 21.31
N THR A 70 8.11 23.75 20.26
CA THR A 70 9.51 24.26 20.06
C THR A 70 10.25 23.32 19.09
N PRO A 71 10.98 23.82 18.07
CA PRO A 71 11.66 22.93 17.11
C PRO A 71 12.85 22.26 17.81
N GLU A 72 12.67 21.03 18.27
CA GLU A 72 13.81 20.13 18.45
C GLU A 72 14.27 19.69 17.06
N ASP A 73 15.54 19.92 16.76
CA ASP A 73 16.19 19.48 15.53
C ASP A 73 16.39 17.96 15.60
N LEU A 74 15.30 17.22 15.43
CA LEU A 74 15.29 15.77 15.43
C LEU A 74 15.90 15.26 14.12
N GLY A 75 16.86 14.34 14.22
CA GLY A 75 17.40 13.65 13.06
C GLY A 75 16.36 12.77 12.37
N THR A 76 16.62 12.43 11.11
CA THR A 76 15.73 11.57 10.29
C THR A 76 15.42 10.23 10.97
N ASP A 77 16.37 9.67 11.71
CA ASP A 77 16.19 8.41 12.46
C ASP A 77 15.18 8.56 13.61
N GLU A 78 15.21 9.69 14.31
CA GLU A 78 14.26 10.03 15.37
C GLU A 78 12.87 10.25 14.78
N ILE A 79 12.75 11.01 13.69
CA ILE A 79 11.47 11.22 13.00
C ILE A 79 10.90 9.90 12.49
N ALA A 80 11.73 9.02 11.91
CA ALA A 80 11.29 7.71 11.45
C ALA A 80 10.80 6.82 12.61
N LYS A 81 11.43 6.88 13.80
CA LYS A 81 10.95 6.17 14.99
C LYS A 81 9.58 6.70 15.43
N GLN A 82 9.38 8.01 15.42
CA GLN A 82 8.09 8.62 15.74
C GLN A 82 7.02 8.22 14.71
N ALA A 83 7.34 8.26 13.43
CA ALA A 83 6.46 7.78 12.36
C ALA A 83 6.00 6.34 12.61
N LYS A 84 6.95 5.43 12.92
CA LYS A 84 6.63 4.02 13.25
C LYS A 84 5.69 3.91 14.44
N TYR A 85 5.87 4.75 15.46
CA TYR A 85 5.02 4.78 16.64
C TYR A 85 3.59 5.25 16.30
N TYR A 86 3.46 6.34 15.53
CA TYR A 86 2.18 6.89 15.11
C TYR A 86 1.35 5.91 14.26
N ILE A 87 2.00 5.11 13.41
CA ILE A 87 1.27 4.16 12.55
C ILE A 87 0.88 2.85 13.26
N GLN A 88 1.49 2.49 14.40
CA GLN A 88 1.24 1.21 15.07
C GLN A 88 -0.24 0.95 15.39
N PRO A 89 -1.04 1.91 15.93
CA PRO A 89 -2.43 1.65 16.26
C PRO A 89 -3.28 1.23 15.05
N ALA A 90 -3.14 1.92 13.92
CA ALA A 90 -3.84 1.60 12.69
C ALA A 90 -3.40 0.25 12.11
N VAL A 91 -2.09 -0.03 12.13
CA VAL A 91 -1.51 -1.31 11.70
C VAL A 91 -2.01 -2.48 12.57
N ALA A 92 -2.02 -2.30 13.89
CA ALA A 92 -2.41 -3.35 14.84
C ALA A 92 -3.87 -3.82 14.65
N LYS A 93 -4.78 -2.93 14.20
CA LYS A 93 -6.19 -3.26 13.91
C LYS A 93 -6.35 -4.40 12.90
N TYR A 94 -5.43 -4.51 11.93
CA TYR A 94 -5.53 -5.47 10.82
C TYR A 94 -4.36 -6.46 10.73
N ARG A 95 -3.25 -6.23 11.45
CA ARG A 95 -2.05 -7.08 11.39
C ARG A 95 -2.36 -8.57 11.53
N ALA A 96 -3.13 -8.96 12.54
CA ALA A 96 -3.43 -10.37 12.80
C ALA A 96 -4.19 -11.04 11.64
N ILE A 97 -5.23 -10.38 11.09
CA ILE A 97 -6.04 -10.93 10.01
C ILE A 97 -5.26 -10.98 8.68
N LEU A 98 -4.38 -10.00 8.42
CA LEU A 98 -3.52 -9.99 7.24
C LEU A 98 -2.50 -11.13 7.28
N LEU A 99 -1.80 -11.32 8.39
CA LEU A 99 -0.84 -12.41 8.56
C LEU A 99 -1.50 -13.79 8.45
N GLN A 100 -2.66 -13.99 9.09
CA GLN A 100 -3.43 -15.23 9.00
C GLN A 100 -3.92 -15.51 7.57
N SER A 101 -4.10 -14.47 6.76
CA SER A 101 -4.53 -14.57 5.36
C SER A 101 -3.36 -14.76 4.38
N GLY A 102 -2.15 -15.00 4.90
CA GLY A 102 -0.97 -15.35 4.11
C GLY A 102 -0.18 -14.16 3.57
N PHE A 103 -0.39 -12.95 4.11
CA PHE A 103 0.51 -11.83 3.86
C PHE A 103 1.76 -11.93 4.73
N SER A 104 2.89 -11.45 4.24
CA SER A 104 4.09 -11.17 5.03
C SER A 104 4.19 -9.68 5.33
N GLU A 105 4.54 -9.33 6.55
CA GLU A 105 4.75 -7.94 6.96
C GLU A 105 6.20 -7.51 6.73
N ARG A 106 6.38 -6.33 6.13
CA ARG A 106 7.65 -5.63 5.98
C ARG A 106 7.47 -4.18 6.40
N THR A 107 8.49 -3.57 7.01
CA THR A 107 8.53 -2.12 7.17
C THR A 107 9.32 -1.50 6.01
N GLU A 108 8.75 -0.49 5.38
CA GLU A 108 9.40 0.34 4.38
C GLU A 108 9.73 1.71 4.97
N MET A 109 10.92 2.20 4.70
CA MET A 109 11.44 3.45 5.23
C MET A 109 12.42 4.06 4.22
N ASN A 110 12.17 5.30 3.85
CA ASN A 110 13.07 6.12 3.05
C ASN A 110 13.00 7.58 3.55
N ASP A 111 13.67 8.48 2.86
CA ASP A 111 13.76 9.90 3.26
C ASP A 111 12.43 10.65 3.20
N ASN A 112 11.37 10.05 2.62
CA ASN A 112 10.06 10.68 2.45
C ASN A 112 9.01 10.10 3.40
N TYR A 113 9.05 8.81 3.72
CA TYR A 113 7.99 8.16 4.49
C TYR A 113 8.44 6.92 5.25
N VAL A 114 7.58 6.51 6.19
CA VAL A 114 7.60 5.19 6.84
C VAL A 114 6.26 4.50 6.61
N ALA A 115 6.28 3.23 6.22
CA ALA A 115 5.09 2.42 6.03
C ALA A 115 5.24 1.00 6.58
N ALA A 116 4.14 0.42 7.05
CA ALA A 116 3.99 -1.02 7.21
C ALA A 116 3.32 -1.58 5.96
N CYS A 117 3.99 -2.51 5.29
CA CYS A 117 3.55 -3.13 4.06
C CYS A 117 3.24 -4.61 4.31
N PHE A 118 1.99 -5.02 4.09
CA PHE A 118 1.60 -6.42 4.08
C PHE A 118 1.57 -6.87 2.63
N GLU A 119 2.53 -7.70 2.23
CA GLU A 119 2.68 -8.16 0.84
C GLU A 119 2.29 -9.62 0.66
N ARG A 120 1.67 -9.93 -0.48
CA ARG A 120 1.37 -11.30 -0.91
C ARG A 120 1.51 -11.42 -2.43
N THR A 121 2.16 -12.48 -2.89
CA THR A 121 2.30 -12.76 -4.33
C THR A 121 0.95 -13.12 -4.95
N VAL A 122 0.69 -12.59 -6.14
CA VAL A 122 -0.47 -12.90 -6.97
C VAL A 122 -0.03 -13.48 -8.32
N ASP A 123 -0.81 -14.42 -8.82
CA ASP A 123 -0.60 -14.98 -10.15
C ASP A 123 -1.24 -14.07 -11.21
N MET A 124 -0.42 -13.38 -11.99
CA MET A 124 -0.90 -12.51 -13.07
C MET A 124 -1.55 -13.30 -14.23
N ALA A 125 -1.32 -14.61 -14.33
CA ALA A 125 -2.05 -15.47 -15.27
C ALA A 125 -3.46 -15.83 -14.76
N ASN A 126 -3.78 -15.53 -13.50
CA ASN A 126 -5.10 -15.72 -12.91
C ASN A 126 -5.66 -14.38 -12.35
N PRO A 127 -6.12 -13.46 -13.22
CA PRO A 127 -6.67 -12.19 -12.79
C PRO A 127 -7.83 -12.31 -11.80
N GLN A 128 -8.65 -13.34 -11.93
CA GLN A 128 -9.80 -13.55 -11.05
C GLN A 128 -9.35 -13.73 -9.59
N ALA A 129 -8.33 -14.56 -9.34
CA ALA A 129 -7.80 -14.78 -8.00
C ALA A 129 -7.19 -13.50 -7.39
N ALA A 130 -6.48 -12.70 -8.20
CA ALA A 130 -5.96 -11.41 -7.76
C ALA A 130 -7.10 -10.44 -7.40
N GLN A 131 -8.13 -10.34 -8.25
CA GLN A 131 -9.30 -9.50 -7.99
C GLN A 131 -10.07 -9.95 -6.73
N ASP A 132 -10.17 -11.25 -6.47
CA ASP A 132 -10.78 -11.78 -5.25
C ASP A 132 -9.99 -11.36 -4.00
N LEU A 133 -8.66 -11.43 -4.06
CA LEU A 133 -7.80 -10.97 -2.96
C LEU A 133 -7.90 -9.44 -2.77
N MET A 134 -7.94 -8.67 -3.85
CA MET A 134 -8.14 -7.21 -3.80
C MET A 134 -9.49 -6.85 -3.17
N ARG A 135 -10.59 -7.52 -3.59
CA ARG A 135 -11.92 -7.36 -2.97
C ARG A 135 -11.90 -7.69 -1.48
N TRP A 136 -11.13 -8.72 -1.11
CA TRP A 136 -10.97 -9.10 0.28
C TRP A 136 -10.24 -8.01 1.09
N CYS A 137 -9.14 -7.39 0.60
CA CYS A 137 -8.51 -6.27 1.29
C CYS A 137 -9.49 -5.08 1.42
N VAL A 138 -10.23 -4.74 0.35
CA VAL A 138 -11.25 -3.67 0.39
C VAL A 138 -12.32 -3.95 1.45
N LYS A 139 -12.84 -5.17 1.53
CA LYS A 139 -13.87 -5.55 2.52
C LYS A 139 -13.32 -5.62 3.95
N THR A 140 -12.06 -6.01 4.10
CA THR A 140 -11.46 -6.25 5.42
C THR A 140 -11.00 -4.94 6.07
N ILE A 141 -10.42 -4.05 5.28
CA ILE A 141 -9.80 -2.79 5.74
C ILE A 141 -10.67 -1.58 5.41
N GLY A 142 -11.25 -1.54 4.21
CA GLY A 142 -11.91 -0.34 3.67
C GLY A 142 -13.32 -0.05 4.16
N VAL A 143 -13.82 -0.79 5.16
CA VAL A 143 -15.15 -0.59 5.75
C VAL A 143 -14.99 0.14 7.08
N GLU A 144 -15.72 1.24 7.29
CA GLU A 144 -15.90 1.84 8.63
C GLU A 144 -16.42 0.78 9.59
N ARG A 145 -15.62 0.45 10.61
CA ARG A 145 -16.01 -0.45 11.69
C ARG A 145 -16.04 0.32 13.00
#